data_AF-A0A5N4A555-F1
#
_entry.id   AF-A0A5N4A555-F1
#
_cell.length_a   1.000
_cell.length_b   1.000
_cell.length_c   1.000
_cell.angle_alpha   90.00
_cell.angle_beta   90.00
_cell.angle_gamma   90.00
#
_symmetry.space_group_name_H-M   'P 1'
#
loop_
_entity.id
_entity.type
_entity.pdbx_description
1 polymer ?
#
loop_
_entity_poly.entity_id
_entity_poly.type
_entity_poly.pdbx_seq_one_letter_code
_entity_poly.pdbx_strand_id
1 'polypeptide(L)' 'TYETTQDTDGLFTETAKLNVRLTRGDLKARYECRVASDALQRPMMAYLDMEVL' A
#
# COMPACT_ATOMS: atom_id res chain seq x y z
N THR A 1 1.81 -2.49 -9.73
CA THR A 1 0.63 -2.29 -10.59
C THR A 1 -0.53 -1.88 -9.73
N TYR A 2 -1.32 -0.90 -10.13
CA TYR A 2 -2.54 -0.53 -9.42
C TYR A 2 -3.75 -1.11 -10.16
N GLU A 3 -4.74 -1.56 -9.42
CA GLU A 3 -6.03 -2.02 -9.93
C GLU A 3 -7.12 -1.16 -9.29
N THR A 4 -7.88 -0.45 -10.11
CA THR A 4 -8.99 0.39 -9.65
C THR A 4 -10.31 -0.33 -9.87
N THR A 5 -11.17 -0.39 -8.86
CA THR A 5 -12.52 -0.93 -8.96
C THR A 5 -13.50 0.12 -8.43
N GLN A 6 -14.49 0.47 -9.25
CA GLN A 6 -15.55 1.39 -8.86
C GLN A 6 -16.71 0.60 -8.26
N ASP A 7 -17.16 0.98 -7.07
CA ASP A 7 -18.32 0.38 -6.44
C ASP A 7 -19.60 1.18 -6.74
N THR A 8 -20.76 0.55 -6.54
CA THR A 8 -22.06 1.03 -7.04
C THR A 8 -22.64 2.20 -6.24
N ASP A 9 -22.05 2.52 -5.08
CA ASP A 9 -22.48 3.54 -4.13
C ASP A 9 -21.79 4.91 -4.33
N GLY A 10 -20.96 5.04 -5.37
CA GLY A 10 -20.17 6.24 -5.64
C GLY A 10 -18.85 6.30 -4.88
N LEU A 11 -18.49 5.25 -4.13
CA LEU A 11 -17.16 5.10 -3.57
C LEU A 11 -16.20 4.49 -4.58
N PHE A 12 -14.95 4.95 -4.53
CA PHE A 12 -13.86 4.43 -5.35
C PHE A 12 -12.90 3.65 -4.46
N THR A 13 -12.60 2.42 -4.86
CA THR A 13 -11.58 1.60 -4.19
C THR A 13 -10.45 1.31 -5.17
N GLU A 14 -9.22 1.57 -4.75
CA GLU A 14 -8.03 1.28 -5.56
C GLU A 14 -7.03 0.46 -4.75
N THR A 15 -6.48 -0.58 -5.37
CA THR A 15 -5.48 -1.46 -4.76
C THR A 15 -4.14 -1.27 -5.48
N ALA A 16 -3.13 -0.78 -4.76
CA ALA A 16 -1.76 -0.73 -5.24
C ALA A 16 -1.01 -2.02 -4.86
N LYS A 17 -0.53 -2.77 -5.86
CA LYS A 17 0.27 -3.99 -5.67
C LYS A 17 1.75 -3.70 -5.93
N LEU A 18 2.60 -3.98 -4.95
CA LEU A 18 4.06 -3.92 -5.03
C LEU A 18 4.63 -5.34 -4.95
N ASN A 19 5.35 -5.76 -6.00
CA ASN A 19 6.09 -7.02 -6.00
C ASN A 19 7.57 -6.73 -5.76
N VAL A 20 8.11 -7.18 -4.63
CA VAL A 20 9.53 -7.02 -4.27
C VAL A 20 10.18 -8.38 -4.10
N ARG A 21 11.42 -8.51 -4.59
CA ARG A 21 12.22 -9.71 -4.34
C ARG A 21 12.85 -9.58 -2.97
N LEU A 22 12.47 -10.45 -2.06
CA LEU A 22 13.02 -10.46 -0.71
C LEU A 22 14.39 -11.13 -0.72
N THR A 23 15.34 -10.49 -0.06
CA THR A 23 16.67 -11.03 0.24
C THR A 23 16.83 -11.20 1.75
N ARG A 24 17.88 -11.90 2.17
CA ARG A 24 18.21 -12.01 3.60
C ARG A 24 18.48 -10.66 4.26
N GLY A 25 18.90 -9.64 3.51
CA GLY A 25 19.11 -8.29 4.03
C GLY A 25 17.82 -7.56 4.39
N ASP A 26 16.69 -8.01 3.85
CA ASP A 26 15.37 -7.40 4.06
C ASP A 26 14.63 -8.01 5.27
N LEU A 27 15.26 -8.96 5.97
CA LEU A 27 14.75 -9.46 7.25
C LEU A 27 14.69 -8.29 8.24
N LYS A 28 13.49 -8.01 8.76
CA LYS A 28 13.14 -6.84 9.59
C LYS A 28 12.99 -5.52 8.83
N ALA A 29 12.92 -5.54 7.51
CA ALA A 29 12.55 -4.35 6.75
C ALA A 29 11.09 -3.95 7.03
N ARG A 30 10.84 -2.64 7.07
CA ARG A 30 9.51 -2.04 7.19
C ARG A 30 9.17 -1.34 5.89
N TYR A 31 8.05 -1.72 5.29
CA TYR A 31 7.52 -1.10 4.09
C TYR A 31 6.47 -0.06 4.46
N GLU A 32 6.49 1.08 3.78
CA GLU A 32 5.50 2.14 3.93
C GLU A 32 4.64 2.21 2.66
N CYS A 33 3.32 2.13 2.83
CA CYS A 33 2.34 2.48 1.82
C CYS A 33 1.81 3.88 2.13
N ARG A 34 1.94 4.81 1.17
CA ARG A 34 1.49 6.18 1.31
C ARG A 34 0.46 6.50 0.24
N VAL A 35 -0.73 6.92 0.66
CA VAL A 35 -1.83 7.32 -0.22
C VAL A 35 -2.02 8.84 -0.11
N ALA A 36 -1.94 9.52 -1.26
CA ALA A 36 -2.17 10.96 -1.37
C ALA A 36 -3.35 11.20 -2.33
N SER A 37 -4.22 12.15 -1.96
CA SER A 37 -5.37 12.58 -2.74
C SER A 37 -5.69 14.02 -2.37
N ASP A 38 -6.21 14.82 -3.31
CA ASP A 38 -6.60 16.22 -3.07
C ASP A 38 -7.69 16.34 -2.01
N ALA A 39 -8.47 15.28 -1.79
CA ALA A 39 -9.49 15.22 -0.74
C ALA A 39 -8.91 15.03 0.67
N LEU A 40 -7.64 14.64 0.80
CA LEU A 40 -6.97 14.41 2.08
C LEU A 40 -6.15 15.64 2.49
N GLN A 41 -6.35 16.13 3.71
CA GLN A 41 -5.52 17.23 4.25
C GLN A 41 -4.04 16.82 4.41
N ARG A 42 -3.78 15.53 4.61
CA ARG A 42 -2.44 14.93 4.72
C ARG A 42 -2.47 13.50 4.18
N PRO A 43 -1.34 12.98 3.65
CA PRO A 43 -1.28 11.61 3.16
C PRO A 43 -1.62 10.59 4.26
N MET A 44 -2.37 9.56 3.89
CA MET A 44 -2.59 8.40 4.75
C MET A 44 -1.39 7.45 4.65
N MET A 45 -0.96 6.89 5.78
CA MET A 45 0.21 6.01 5.85
C MET A 45 -0.18 4.68 6.48
N ALA A 46 0.24 3.58 5.86
CA ALA A 46 0.15 2.24 6.38
C ALA A 46 1.54 1.59 6.34
N TYR A 47 1.82 0.72 7.30
CA TYR A 47 3.13 0.07 7.42
C TYR A 47 2.98 -1.44 7.40
N LEU A 48 3.93 -2.10 6.75
CA LEU A 48 4.03 -3.54 6.69
C LEU A 48 5.41 -3.96 7.20
N ASP A 49 5.44 -4.70 8.31
CA ASP A 49 6.66 -5.29 8.83
C ASP A 49 6.79 -6.71 8.28
N MET A 50 7.96 -7.04 7.74
CA MET A 50 8.20 -8.40 7.25
C MET A 50 8.72 -9.30 8.35
N GLU A 51 7.89 -10.26 8.72
CA GLU A 51 8.24 -11.37 9.61
C GLU A 51 8.36 -12.66 8.78
N VAL A 52 9.51 -13.31 8.86
CA VAL A 52 9.73 -14.63 8.24
C VAL A 52 9.72 -15.64 9.39
N LEU A 53 8.65 -16.46 9.44
CA LEU A 53 8.46 -17.52 10.42
C LEU A 53 9.33 -18.75 10.12
#